data_AF-A0AAV2MB92-F1
#
_entry.id   AF-A0AAV2MB92-F1
#
_cell.length_a   1.000
_cell.length_b   1.000
_cell.length_c   1.000
_cell.angle_alpha   90.00
_cell.angle_beta   90.00
_cell.angle_gamma   90.00
#
_symmetry.space_group_name_H-M   'P 1'
#
loop_
_entity.id
_entity.type
_entity.pdbx_description
1 polymer ?
#
loop_
_entity_poly.entity_id
_entity_poly.type
_entity_poly.pdbx_seq_one_letter_code
_entity_poly.pdbx_strand_id
1 'polypeptide(L)'
;MADNFSQSLTPPVSPFAADSLCELPPSQPPCFCCAESKEEPAGTLPADGYIARGALKRLLLRLDPAPSEYETDIVEIFGFPWVTEMALVESTKLLFGLFRQKIYKLETLVQSSSRDFGQVGSLHYEAEDIKLQCVTFLQYIKVYLHRYLIPSSVLDGGSSHPFEELEVQFPSVLLEELLGVTLLIGRLKDLPANIQSAFTIQNHGKINPPSWHLLHLHLDIHWSILEILHMLGLKMQGQVVYAHQFVNLTGENLTDASLFEEHLCSLLCDLTGLAMGKYSKVRPTEALTIQHYPCSCIKELWILIIHLLENRSKVLHTQSFWSYMNSLLRPLVCGKPAPEQFSGMPTHCKDPLGFTWWLVTHIAILGKYNRSGAIQAERIENWTLIEELLKITCNPKGNLAEEQVRMHVHFCLSVCMLWDPSTVAVSTLWDYYSKNLNGSFTVPWLGVAGLGTLCKSPLALLDQARSCSSPSPLHSPGHTQLYRTANSFHIFLRILALCLSQDRAGGVPQRQIKGRIYSKFSSKKMQEMSEAGLMNFLLLFIVVARQVELEDVAGRACELLGFLPSNCPPGHRTLIWRGQLTLLLLFQVGERA
;
A
#
# COMPACT_ATOMS: atom_id res chain seq x y z
N MET A 1 -52.49 -39.63 33.21
CA MET A 1 -52.66 -39.79 31.75
C MET A 1 -53.77 -38.86 31.33
N ALA A 2 -53.39 -37.72 30.76
CA ALA A 2 -54.25 -36.77 30.06
C ALA A 2 -53.34 -35.89 29.18
N ASP A 3 -53.85 -35.61 27.99
CA ASP A 3 -53.34 -34.98 26.77
C ASP A 3 -52.28 -33.86 26.83
N ASN A 4 -51.49 -33.77 25.74
CA ASN A 4 -51.33 -32.51 25.02
C ASN A 4 -51.06 -32.74 23.52
N PHE A 5 -51.86 -32.08 22.70
CA PHE A 5 -51.84 -32.03 21.24
C PHE A 5 -50.60 -31.30 20.67
N SER A 6 -50.12 -31.74 19.50
CA SER A 6 -49.47 -30.85 18.52
C SER A 6 -49.91 -31.22 17.11
N GLN A 7 -50.81 -30.43 16.54
CA GLN A 7 -51.22 -30.49 15.13
C GLN A 7 -50.12 -29.85 14.27
N SER A 8 -49.58 -30.60 13.31
CA SER A 8 -48.77 -30.06 12.22
C SER A 8 -49.70 -29.39 11.20
N LEU A 9 -49.48 -28.10 10.94
CA LEU A 9 -50.24 -27.25 10.00
C LEU A 9 -49.48 -27.07 8.67
N THR A 10 -48.88 -28.12 8.11
CA THR A 10 -48.40 -28.10 6.73
C THR A 10 -49.04 -29.24 5.92
N PRO A 11 -49.66 -28.94 4.77
CA PRO A 11 -50.15 -29.99 3.88
C PRO A 11 -48.94 -30.75 3.28
N PRO A 12 -49.09 -32.04 2.95
CA PRO A 12 -48.02 -32.81 2.30
C PRO A 12 -47.69 -32.19 0.93
N VAL A 13 -46.40 -32.00 0.68
CA VAL A 13 -45.84 -31.38 -0.52
C VAL A 13 -46.23 -32.18 -1.76
N SER A 14 -46.78 -31.49 -2.78
CA SER A 14 -47.15 -32.07 -4.07
C SER A 14 -45.93 -32.62 -4.81
N PRO A 15 -46.01 -33.78 -5.48
CA PRO A 15 -44.89 -34.39 -6.21
C PRO A 15 -44.42 -33.58 -7.44
N PHE A 16 -45.03 -32.42 -7.71
CA PHE A 16 -44.61 -31.48 -8.75
C PHE A 16 -43.71 -30.33 -8.22
N ALA A 17 -43.33 -30.34 -6.95
CA ALA A 17 -42.47 -29.31 -6.34
C ALA A 17 -40.97 -29.72 -6.26
N ALA A 18 -40.55 -30.74 -7.00
CA ALA A 18 -39.17 -31.26 -6.95
C ALA A 18 -38.18 -30.51 -7.87
N ASP A 19 -38.66 -29.66 -8.79
CA ASP A 19 -37.81 -28.97 -9.78
C ASP A 19 -37.43 -27.53 -9.41
N SER A 20 -37.78 -27.05 -8.21
CA SER A 20 -37.46 -25.69 -7.74
C SER A 20 -36.40 -25.63 -6.64
N LEU A 21 -35.61 -26.70 -6.47
CA LEU A 21 -34.47 -26.73 -5.56
C LEU A 21 -33.15 -26.71 -6.34
N CYS A 22 -32.43 -25.61 -6.18
CA CYS A 22 -31.08 -25.30 -6.68
C CYS A 22 -30.95 -24.61 -8.05
N GLU A 23 -31.59 -23.45 -8.23
CA GLU A 23 -30.88 -22.35 -8.87
C GLU A 23 -29.91 -21.77 -7.83
N LEU A 24 -28.61 -22.01 -8.01
CA LEU A 24 -27.59 -21.23 -7.30
C LEU A 24 -27.85 -19.75 -7.62
N PRO A 25 -27.86 -18.85 -6.62
CA PRO A 25 -28.01 -17.43 -6.92
C PRO A 25 -26.94 -17.03 -7.95
N PRO A 26 -27.28 -16.23 -8.96
CA PRO A 26 -26.33 -15.82 -9.98
C PRO A 26 -25.07 -15.28 -9.31
N SER A 27 -23.90 -15.69 -9.80
CA SER A 27 -22.64 -15.21 -9.23
C SER A 27 -22.62 -13.69 -9.32
N GLN A 28 -22.64 -13.02 -8.16
CA GLN A 28 -22.56 -11.57 -8.16
C GLN A 28 -21.18 -11.11 -8.63
N PRO A 29 -21.10 -10.01 -9.41
CA PRO A 29 -19.82 -9.44 -9.80
C PRO A 29 -19.02 -9.00 -8.56
N PRO A 30 -17.68 -9.04 -8.62
CA PRO A 30 -16.85 -8.54 -7.52
C PRO A 30 -17.12 -7.04 -7.29
N CYS A 31 -17.20 -6.63 -6.02
CA CYS A 31 -17.37 -5.23 -5.67
C CYS A 31 -16.68 -4.88 -4.35
N PHE A 32 -16.43 -3.60 -4.13
CA PHE A 32 -15.88 -3.15 -2.84
C PHE A 32 -16.92 -3.25 -1.73
N CYS A 33 -16.63 -4.04 -0.69
CA CYS A 33 -17.46 -4.19 0.49
C CYS A 33 -16.58 -4.37 1.75
N CYS A 34 -16.81 -3.58 2.80
CA CYS A 34 -16.07 -3.67 4.07
C CYS A 34 -16.93 -4.10 5.28
N ALA A 35 -18.13 -4.61 5.06
CA ALA A 35 -19.11 -4.90 6.12
C ALA A 35 -18.69 -6.02 7.11
N GLU A 36 -17.82 -6.95 6.72
CA GLU A 36 -17.56 -8.19 7.49
C GLU A 36 -16.24 -8.21 8.29
N SER A 37 -15.47 -7.12 8.31
CA SER A 37 -14.02 -7.16 8.65
C SER A 37 -13.60 -7.19 10.14
N LYS A 38 -14.44 -7.64 11.09
CA LYS A 38 -14.07 -7.53 12.53
C LYS A 38 -13.19 -8.65 13.11
N GLU A 39 -13.14 -9.84 12.52
CA GLU A 39 -12.46 -10.98 13.20
C GLU A 39 -11.19 -11.48 12.52
N GLU A 40 -10.89 -10.99 11.33
CA GLU A 40 -9.72 -11.47 10.61
C GLU A 40 -8.49 -10.62 10.93
N PRO A 41 -7.30 -11.24 11.12
CA PRO A 41 -6.07 -10.48 11.33
C PRO A 41 -5.90 -9.45 10.21
N ALA A 42 -5.21 -8.34 10.47
CA ALA A 42 -4.97 -7.22 9.55
C ALA A 42 -4.43 -7.59 8.13
N GLY A 43 -4.17 -8.87 7.90
CA GLY A 43 -3.85 -9.54 6.65
C GLY A 43 -5.01 -9.74 5.68
N THR A 44 -6.21 -10.10 6.12
CA THR A 44 -7.16 -10.72 5.18
C THR A 44 -7.91 -9.70 4.32
N LEU A 45 -8.18 -10.08 3.08
CA LEU A 45 -8.87 -9.24 2.08
C LEU A 45 -10.36 -9.60 2.06
N PRO A 46 -11.27 -8.67 1.70
CA PRO A 46 -12.70 -8.96 1.63
C PRO A 46 -12.97 -10.14 0.68
N ALA A 47 -13.80 -11.10 1.12
CA ALA A 47 -14.12 -12.30 0.33
C ALA A 47 -14.85 -11.96 -0.99
N ASP A 48 -15.67 -10.92 -0.97
CA ASP A 48 -16.40 -10.43 -2.16
C ASP A 48 -15.61 -9.43 -3.01
N GLY A 49 -14.38 -9.10 -2.59
CA GLY A 49 -13.50 -8.17 -3.27
C GLY A 49 -12.95 -8.71 -4.59
N TYR A 50 -12.44 -7.80 -5.42
CA TYR A 50 -11.82 -8.08 -6.72
C TYR A 50 -10.64 -9.05 -6.62
N ILE A 51 -9.85 -9.00 -5.55
CA ILE A 51 -8.68 -9.87 -5.39
C ILE A 51 -9.11 -11.29 -5.02
N ALA A 52 -9.99 -11.42 -4.01
CA ALA A 52 -10.44 -12.73 -3.51
C ALA A 52 -11.25 -13.51 -4.56
N ARG A 53 -12.08 -12.81 -5.35
CA ARG A 53 -12.81 -13.40 -6.49
C ARG A 53 -11.95 -13.62 -7.74
N GLY A 54 -10.66 -13.30 -7.68
CA GLY A 54 -9.70 -13.56 -8.75
C GLY A 54 -9.80 -12.62 -9.95
N ALA A 55 -10.56 -11.53 -9.86
CA ALA A 55 -10.76 -10.57 -10.96
C ALA A 55 -9.44 -9.93 -11.39
N LEU A 56 -8.61 -9.49 -10.43
CA LEU A 56 -7.27 -8.96 -10.73
C LEU A 56 -6.42 -10.00 -11.47
N LYS A 57 -6.41 -11.26 -11.02
CA LYS A 57 -5.63 -12.32 -11.68
C LYS A 57 -6.10 -12.53 -13.12
N ARG A 58 -7.41 -12.55 -13.38
CA ARG A 58 -7.97 -12.68 -14.74
C ARG A 58 -7.57 -11.50 -15.63
N LEU A 59 -7.73 -10.27 -15.14
CA LEU A 59 -7.33 -9.05 -15.84
C LEU A 59 -5.85 -9.11 -16.28
N LEU A 60 -4.96 -9.39 -15.34
CA LEU A 60 -3.51 -9.38 -15.61
C LEU A 60 -3.05 -10.53 -16.52
N LEU A 61 -3.79 -11.63 -16.54
CA LEU A 61 -3.55 -12.78 -17.42
C LEU A 61 -4.34 -12.71 -18.74
N ARG A 62 -5.10 -11.63 -18.97
CA ARG A 62 -5.97 -11.45 -20.14
C ARG A 62 -6.97 -12.60 -20.33
N LEU A 63 -7.54 -13.06 -19.22
CA LEU A 63 -8.59 -14.07 -19.21
C LEU A 63 -9.96 -13.41 -19.23
N ASP A 64 -10.98 -14.21 -19.58
CA ASP A 64 -12.37 -13.78 -19.53
C ASP A 64 -12.75 -13.22 -18.14
N PRO A 65 -13.26 -11.97 -18.05
CA PRO A 65 -13.62 -11.36 -16.78
C PRO A 65 -14.69 -12.14 -15.97
N ALA A 66 -15.67 -12.75 -16.65
CA ALA A 66 -16.78 -13.45 -16.03
C ALA A 66 -17.19 -14.69 -16.87
N PRO A 67 -16.38 -15.76 -16.85
CA PRO A 67 -16.50 -16.89 -17.78
C PRO A 67 -17.82 -17.66 -17.68
N SER A 68 -18.55 -17.57 -16.57
CA SER A 68 -19.83 -18.24 -16.32
C SER A 68 -21.04 -17.30 -16.41
N GLU A 69 -20.84 -16.04 -16.80
CA GLU A 69 -21.89 -15.04 -16.92
C GLU A 69 -22.00 -14.55 -18.36
N TYR A 70 -23.15 -14.02 -18.74
CA TYR A 70 -23.43 -13.48 -20.09
C TYR A 70 -23.24 -14.51 -21.21
N GLU A 71 -23.59 -15.77 -20.95
CA GLU A 71 -23.58 -16.84 -21.97
C GLU A 71 -24.88 -16.87 -22.80
N THR A 72 -25.94 -16.24 -22.31
CA THR A 72 -27.25 -16.19 -22.97
C THR A 72 -27.31 -15.07 -24.02
N ASP A 73 -28.12 -15.27 -25.07
CA ASP A 73 -28.35 -14.27 -26.12
C ASP A 73 -28.94 -12.96 -25.59
N ILE A 74 -29.62 -13.01 -24.44
CA ILE A 74 -30.24 -11.87 -23.78
C ILE A 74 -29.60 -11.66 -22.41
N VAL A 75 -29.24 -10.41 -22.11
CA VAL A 75 -28.77 -9.94 -20.81
C VAL A 75 -29.75 -8.92 -20.24
N GLU A 76 -30.06 -9.02 -18.95
CA GLU A 76 -30.85 -8.01 -18.26
C GLU A 76 -29.93 -6.92 -17.67
N ILE A 77 -30.12 -5.67 -18.11
CA ILE A 77 -29.36 -4.53 -17.62
C ILE A 77 -30.34 -3.41 -17.27
N PHE A 78 -30.25 -2.92 -16.03
CA PHE A 78 -31.13 -1.90 -15.45
C PHE A 78 -32.63 -2.23 -15.51
N GLY A 79 -32.99 -3.52 -15.52
CA GLY A 79 -34.37 -4.00 -15.60
C GLY A 79 -34.92 -4.12 -17.02
N PHE A 80 -34.05 -4.03 -18.04
CA PHE A 80 -34.42 -4.17 -19.44
C PHE A 80 -33.65 -5.32 -20.09
N PRO A 81 -34.29 -6.14 -20.95
CA PRO A 81 -33.61 -7.16 -21.73
C PRO A 81 -32.88 -6.55 -22.92
N TRP A 82 -31.64 -6.98 -23.15
CA TRP A 82 -30.80 -6.54 -24.27
C TRP A 82 -30.17 -7.74 -24.97
N VAL A 83 -29.90 -7.63 -26.27
CA VAL A 83 -29.10 -8.62 -26.99
C VAL A 83 -27.66 -8.52 -26.51
N THR A 84 -27.15 -9.58 -25.88
CA THR A 84 -25.88 -9.60 -25.14
C THR A 84 -24.70 -9.12 -26.00
N GLU A 85 -24.65 -9.54 -27.26
CA GLU A 85 -23.53 -9.24 -28.16
C GLU A 85 -23.61 -7.85 -28.81
N MET A 86 -24.77 -7.18 -28.76
CA MET A 86 -25.01 -5.94 -29.51
C MET A 86 -25.36 -4.73 -28.63
N ALA A 87 -25.76 -4.93 -27.38
CA ALA A 87 -26.33 -3.87 -26.55
C ALA A 87 -25.41 -2.64 -26.42
N LEU A 88 -24.11 -2.86 -26.22
CA LEU A 88 -23.15 -1.75 -26.09
C LEU A 88 -22.90 -1.01 -27.39
N VAL A 89 -23.03 -1.65 -28.55
CA VAL A 89 -22.81 -0.99 -29.85
C VAL A 89 -24.06 -0.23 -30.28
N GLU A 90 -25.23 -0.84 -30.14
CA GLU A 90 -26.49 -0.21 -30.56
C GLU A 90 -26.94 0.91 -29.62
N SER A 91 -26.71 0.73 -28.31
CA SER A 91 -27.35 1.53 -27.27
C SER A 91 -26.38 2.09 -26.23
N THR A 92 -25.12 2.36 -26.60
CA THR A 92 -24.08 2.87 -25.67
C THR A 92 -24.58 4.06 -24.85
N LYS A 93 -25.05 5.12 -25.52
CA LYS A 93 -25.49 6.37 -24.87
C LYS A 93 -26.68 6.15 -23.95
N LEU A 94 -27.61 5.26 -24.33
CA LEU A 94 -28.79 4.95 -23.52
C LEU A 94 -28.40 4.17 -22.25
N LEU A 95 -27.56 3.14 -22.39
CA LEU A 95 -27.06 2.34 -21.27
C LEU A 95 -26.27 3.20 -20.27
N PHE A 96 -25.38 4.07 -20.75
CA PHE A 96 -24.68 5.02 -19.88
C PHE A 96 -25.63 6.07 -19.29
N GLY A 97 -26.67 6.49 -20.01
CA GLY A 97 -27.73 7.34 -19.47
C GLY A 97 -28.47 6.71 -18.29
N LEU A 98 -28.85 5.44 -18.41
CA LEU A 98 -29.47 4.64 -17.34
C LEU A 98 -28.52 4.48 -16.15
N PHE A 99 -27.24 4.21 -16.42
CA PHE A 99 -26.21 4.13 -15.39
C PHE A 99 -26.10 5.43 -14.57
N ARG A 100 -26.00 6.59 -15.24
CA ARG A 100 -25.99 7.90 -14.57
C ARG A 100 -27.27 8.13 -13.76
N GLN A 101 -28.44 7.75 -14.29
CA GLN A 101 -29.72 7.85 -13.58
C GLN A 101 -29.72 7.03 -12.27
N LYS A 102 -29.14 5.83 -12.28
CA LYS A 102 -29.01 4.99 -11.07
C LYS A 102 -28.10 5.64 -10.03
N ILE A 103 -26.98 6.24 -10.45
CA ILE A 103 -26.12 7.02 -9.55
C ILE A 103 -26.89 8.19 -8.91
N TYR A 104 -27.57 9.02 -9.70
CA TYR A 104 -28.37 10.13 -9.18
C TYR A 104 -29.50 9.68 -8.25
N LYS A 105 -30.12 8.52 -8.53
CA LYS A 105 -31.12 7.93 -7.64
C LYS A 105 -30.49 7.61 -6.28
N LEU A 106 -29.30 7.00 -6.26
CA LEU A 106 -28.60 6.69 -5.01
C LEU A 106 -28.17 7.95 -4.26
N GLU A 107 -27.68 8.99 -4.94
CA GLU A 107 -27.41 10.30 -4.32
C GLU A 107 -28.65 10.91 -3.68
N THR A 108 -29.79 10.81 -4.34
CA THR A 108 -31.08 11.29 -3.82
C THR A 108 -31.47 10.54 -2.55
N LEU A 109 -31.26 9.21 -2.51
CA LEU A 109 -31.48 8.39 -1.29
C LEU A 109 -30.58 8.84 -0.13
N VAL A 110 -29.32 9.22 -0.41
CA VAL A 110 -28.43 9.77 0.63
C VAL A 110 -29.00 11.06 1.20
N GLN A 111 -29.50 11.96 0.36
CA GLN A 111 -30.06 13.24 0.80
C GLN A 111 -31.37 13.07 1.61
N SER A 112 -32.22 12.11 1.20
CA SER A 112 -33.51 11.85 1.87
C SER A 112 -33.39 11.06 3.17
N SER A 113 -32.32 10.27 3.34
CA SER A 113 -32.09 9.41 4.52
C SER A 113 -31.93 10.14 5.87
N SER A 114 -31.94 11.47 5.88
CA SER A 114 -31.73 12.29 7.09
C SER A 114 -32.96 12.42 8.02
N ARG A 115 -34.13 11.84 7.68
CA ARG A 115 -35.40 12.19 8.38
C ARG A 115 -36.21 11.04 8.99
N ASP A 116 -36.04 9.77 8.61
CA ASP A 116 -36.92 8.69 9.10
C ASP A 116 -36.19 7.39 9.49
N PHE A 117 -36.07 7.15 10.80
CA PHE A 117 -35.45 5.93 11.38
C PHE A 117 -36.25 4.64 11.13
N GLY A 118 -37.53 4.73 10.74
CA GLY A 118 -38.39 3.56 10.46
C GLY A 118 -38.15 2.87 9.12
N GLN A 119 -37.42 3.50 8.19
CA GLN A 119 -37.22 3.01 6.82
C GLN A 119 -35.81 2.49 6.53
N VAL A 120 -34.95 2.39 7.55
CA VAL A 120 -33.50 2.12 7.39
C VAL A 120 -33.23 0.80 6.64
N GLY A 121 -34.03 -0.24 6.89
CA GLY A 121 -33.91 -1.52 6.17
C GLY A 121 -34.28 -1.41 4.69
N SER A 122 -35.40 -0.74 4.37
CA SER A 122 -35.84 -0.55 2.98
C SER A 122 -34.83 0.28 2.18
N LEU A 123 -34.31 1.34 2.79
CA LEU A 123 -33.30 2.22 2.17
C LEU A 123 -31.97 1.48 1.92
N HIS A 124 -31.60 0.55 2.81
CA HIS A 124 -30.41 -0.27 2.63
C HIS A 124 -30.52 -1.19 1.41
N TYR A 125 -31.61 -1.97 1.30
CA TYR A 125 -31.81 -2.90 0.18
C TYR A 125 -31.99 -2.16 -1.15
N GLU A 126 -32.69 -1.03 -1.16
CA GLU A 126 -32.81 -0.22 -2.38
C GLU A 126 -31.45 0.34 -2.82
N ALA A 127 -30.64 0.82 -1.88
CA ALA A 127 -29.30 1.32 -2.18
C ALA A 127 -28.34 0.21 -2.63
N GLU A 128 -28.46 -0.99 -2.04
CA GLU A 128 -27.70 -2.18 -2.42
C GLU A 128 -28.06 -2.64 -3.84
N ASP A 129 -29.35 -2.74 -4.16
CA ASP A 129 -29.83 -3.10 -5.49
C ASP A 129 -29.32 -2.12 -6.56
N ILE A 130 -29.42 -0.81 -6.29
CA ILE A 130 -28.89 0.22 -7.20
C ILE A 130 -27.37 0.04 -7.41
N LYS A 131 -26.61 -0.17 -6.33
CA LYS A 131 -25.17 -0.41 -6.42
C LYS A 131 -24.88 -1.66 -7.26
N LEU A 132 -25.60 -2.76 -7.03
CA LEU A 132 -25.39 -4.02 -7.73
C LEU A 132 -25.70 -3.89 -9.23
N GLN A 133 -26.77 -3.19 -9.61
CA GLN A 133 -27.08 -2.91 -11.02
C GLN A 133 -25.95 -2.12 -11.71
N CYS A 134 -25.41 -1.12 -11.02
CA CYS A 134 -24.27 -0.35 -11.51
C CYS A 134 -23.01 -1.21 -11.69
N VAL A 135 -22.65 -2.04 -10.70
CA VAL A 135 -21.49 -2.93 -10.79
C VAL A 135 -21.68 -3.98 -11.89
N THR A 136 -22.90 -4.53 -12.03
CA THR A 136 -23.25 -5.48 -13.08
C THR A 136 -23.05 -4.88 -14.46
N PHE A 137 -23.52 -3.64 -14.68
CA PHE A 137 -23.28 -2.94 -15.94
C PHE A 137 -21.79 -2.73 -16.22
N LEU A 138 -20.99 -2.32 -15.22
CA LEU A 138 -19.54 -2.17 -15.38
C LEU A 138 -18.86 -3.50 -15.69
N GLN A 139 -19.31 -4.60 -15.10
CA GLN A 139 -18.83 -5.96 -15.41
C GLN A 139 -19.18 -6.35 -16.85
N TYR A 140 -20.40 -6.08 -17.29
CA TYR A 140 -20.84 -6.33 -18.66
C TYR A 140 -19.95 -5.61 -19.69
N ILE A 141 -19.57 -4.35 -19.46
CA ILE A 141 -18.63 -3.63 -20.34
C ILE A 141 -17.30 -4.39 -20.49
N LYS A 142 -16.75 -4.90 -19.38
CA LYS A 142 -15.48 -5.66 -19.39
C LYS A 142 -15.63 -6.96 -20.18
N VAL A 143 -16.71 -7.70 -19.95
CA VAL A 143 -17.01 -8.94 -20.68
C VAL A 143 -17.17 -8.66 -22.18
N TYR A 144 -17.89 -7.60 -22.53
CA TYR A 144 -18.07 -7.19 -23.91
C TYR A 144 -16.74 -6.88 -24.61
N LEU A 145 -15.89 -6.07 -23.98
CA LEU A 145 -14.57 -5.74 -24.52
C LEU A 145 -13.71 -7.00 -24.70
N HIS A 146 -13.82 -7.97 -23.80
CA HIS A 146 -13.08 -9.21 -23.91
C HIS A 146 -13.59 -10.11 -25.04
N ARG A 147 -14.90 -10.36 -25.10
CA ARG A 147 -15.52 -11.36 -25.99
C ARG A 147 -15.87 -10.84 -27.38
N TYR A 148 -16.40 -9.62 -27.48
CA TYR A 148 -17.08 -9.15 -28.68
C TYR A 148 -16.34 -8.01 -29.39
N LEU A 149 -15.49 -7.24 -28.70
CA LEU A 149 -14.70 -6.22 -29.38
C LEU A 149 -13.59 -6.85 -30.24
N ILE A 150 -13.69 -6.64 -31.56
CA ILE A 150 -12.73 -7.08 -32.59
C ILE A 150 -12.07 -5.83 -33.22
N PRO A 151 -10.72 -5.74 -33.26
CA PRO A 151 -10.03 -4.63 -33.92
C PRO A 151 -10.23 -4.64 -35.44
N SER A 152 -10.43 -3.47 -36.03
CA SER A 152 -10.74 -3.31 -37.47
C SER A 152 -9.65 -3.83 -38.42
N SER A 153 -8.42 -4.05 -37.94
CA SER A 153 -7.32 -4.60 -38.76
C SER A 153 -7.45 -6.10 -39.07
N VAL A 154 -8.46 -6.79 -38.53
CA VAL A 154 -8.71 -8.23 -38.73
C VAL A 154 -9.80 -8.48 -39.79
N LEU A 155 -10.55 -7.45 -40.18
CA LEU A 155 -11.66 -7.53 -41.14
C LEU A 155 -11.17 -7.31 -42.58
N ASP A 156 -10.30 -8.18 -43.07
CA ASP A 156 -10.01 -8.28 -44.50
C ASP A 156 -11.01 -9.24 -45.15
N GLY A 157 -12.06 -8.68 -45.75
CA GLY A 157 -12.89 -9.34 -46.76
C GLY A 157 -14.00 -10.28 -46.25
N GLY A 158 -15.10 -9.70 -45.75
CA GLY A 158 -16.34 -10.43 -45.48
C GLY A 158 -17.54 -9.47 -45.41
N SER A 159 -18.73 -9.95 -45.81
CA SER A 159 -19.97 -9.19 -45.96
C SER A 159 -20.25 -8.15 -44.85
N SER A 160 -20.49 -6.90 -45.25
CA SER A 160 -20.87 -5.81 -44.36
C SER A 160 -22.20 -6.12 -43.67
N HIS A 161 -22.16 -6.34 -42.36
CA HIS A 161 -23.35 -6.47 -41.54
C HIS A 161 -23.78 -5.07 -41.04
N PRO A 162 -25.07 -4.84 -40.76
CA PRO A 162 -25.62 -3.49 -40.55
C PRO A 162 -24.99 -2.68 -39.40
N PHE A 163 -24.25 -3.34 -38.49
CA PHE A 163 -23.63 -2.71 -37.31
C PHE A 163 -22.13 -2.45 -37.45
N GLU A 164 -21.52 -2.73 -38.60
CA GLU A 164 -20.06 -2.66 -38.79
C GLU A 164 -19.52 -1.25 -38.54
N GLU A 165 -20.22 -0.22 -39.04
CA GLU A 165 -19.85 1.18 -38.80
C GLU A 165 -19.93 1.57 -37.32
N LEU A 166 -20.93 1.04 -36.59
CA LEU A 166 -21.12 1.32 -35.18
C LEU A 166 -20.05 0.62 -34.32
N GLU A 167 -19.66 -0.60 -34.70
CA GLU A 167 -18.57 -1.34 -34.05
C GLU A 167 -17.21 -0.63 -34.19
N VAL A 168 -16.93 -0.10 -35.38
CA VAL A 168 -15.70 0.68 -35.63
C VAL A 168 -15.66 1.96 -34.79
N GLN A 169 -16.81 2.62 -34.60
CA GLN A 169 -16.90 3.85 -33.81
C GLN A 169 -16.98 3.61 -32.29
N PHE A 170 -17.37 2.42 -31.87
CA PHE A 170 -17.63 2.09 -30.47
C PHE A 170 -16.47 2.41 -29.51
N PRO A 171 -15.19 2.09 -29.80
CA PRO A 171 -14.07 2.47 -28.93
C PRO A 171 -14.02 3.97 -28.58
N SER A 172 -14.27 4.83 -29.56
CA SER A 172 -14.29 6.28 -29.38
C SER A 172 -15.51 6.74 -28.56
N VAL A 173 -16.69 6.17 -28.82
CA VAL A 173 -17.91 6.48 -28.06
C VAL A 173 -17.78 6.02 -26.61
N LEU A 174 -17.23 4.83 -26.37
CA LEU A 174 -16.95 4.33 -25.03
C LEU A 174 -16.00 5.25 -24.28
N LEU A 175 -14.93 5.74 -24.93
CA LEU A 175 -13.99 6.67 -24.31
C LEU A 175 -14.66 7.97 -23.85
N GLU A 176 -15.56 8.53 -24.67
CA GLU A 176 -16.35 9.72 -24.34
C GLU A 176 -17.31 9.49 -23.18
N GLU A 177 -17.99 8.35 -23.16
CA GLU A 177 -18.89 7.98 -22.08
C GLU A 177 -18.13 7.77 -20.76
N LEU A 178 -16.94 7.16 -20.80
CA LEU A 178 -16.07 7.01 -19.63
C LEU A 178 -15.59 8.36 -19.10
N LEU A 179 -15.20 9.30 -19.98
CA LEU A 179 -14.91 10.67 -19.58
C LEU A 179 -16.12 11.31 -18.88
N GLY A 180 -17.32 11.17 -19.46
CA GLY A 180 -18.56 11.66 -18.87
C GLY A 180 -18.83 11.11 -17.48
N VAL A 181 -18.55 9.82 -17.25
CA VAL A 181 -18.65 9.20 -15.92
C VAL A 181 -17.59 9.74 -14.96
N THR A 182 -16.33 9.92 -15.39
CA THR A 182 -15.28 10.52 -14.55
C THR A 182 -15.68 11.93 -14.10
N LEU A 183 -16.23 12.74 -15.00
CA LEU A 183 -16.71 14.09 -14.69
C LEU A 183 -17.91 14.08 -13.74
N LEU A 184 -18.82 13.11 -13.86
CA LEU A 184 -19.96 12.94 -12.98
C LEU A 184 -19.54 12.56 -11.55
N ILE A 185 -18.68 11.54 -11.43
CA ILE A 185 -18.26 10.97 -10.15
C ILE A 185 -17.28 11.88 -9.42
N GLY A 186 -16.50 12.67 -10.17
CA GLY A 186 -15.55 13.63 -9.61
C GLY A 186 -14.42 12.96 -8.83
N ARG A 187 -13.85 13.70 -7.87
CA ARG A 187 -12.71 13.27 -7.05
C ARG A 187 -13.19 12.68 -5.72
N LEU A 188 -12.53 11.64 -5.23
CA LEU A 188 -12.86 11.03 -3.94
C LEU A 188 -12.66 11.99 -2.77
N LYS A 189 -11.67 12.88 -2.86
CA LYS A 189 -11.39 13.90 -1.82
C LYS A 189 -12.45 15.00 -1.76
N ASP A 190 -13.18 15.22 -2.85
CA ASP A 190 -14.17 16.30 -2.98
C ASP A 190 -15.58 15.81 -2.59
N LEU A 191 -15.72 14.53 -2.25
CA LEU A 191 -16.97 13.98 -1.74
C LEU A 191 -17.46 14.74 -0.49
N PRO A 192 -18.78 14.98 -0.36
CA PRO A 192 -19.37 15.56 0.84
C PRO A 192 -18.95 14.88 2.15
N ALA A 193 -18.80 15.65 3.23
CA ALA A 193 -18.31 15.14 4.52
C ALA A 193 -19.17 14.01 5.12
N ASN A 194 -20.48 14.01 4.87
CA ASN A 194 -21.41 12.95 5.26
C ASN A 194 -21.20 11.63 4.49
N ILE A 195 -20.59 11.68 3.31
CA ILE A 195 -20.19 10.50 2.53
C ILE A 195 -18.79 10.08 2.97
N GLN A 196 -17.85 11.01 3.17
CA GLN A 196 -16.51 10.69 3.69
C GLN A 196 -16.55 10.05 5.09
N SER A 197 -17.48 10.46 5.95
CA SER A 197 -17.65 9.83 7.27
C SER A 197 -18.05 8.35 7.15
N ALA A 198 -18.65 7.94 6.04
CA ALA A 198 -19.06 6.56 5.79
C ALA A 198 -17.88 5.59 5.71
N PHE A 199 -16.66 6.07 5.40
CA PHE A 199 -15.45 5.27 5.50
C PHE A 199 -15.19 4.69 6.90
N THR A 200 -15.76 5.30 7.94
CA THR A 200 -15.56 4.91 9.35
C THR A 200 -16.74 4.18 9.95
N ILE A 201 -17.83 4.01 9.20
CA ILE A 201 -19.02 3.30 9.67
C ILE A 201 -18.68 1.83 9.85
N GLN A 202 -18.83 1.36 11.09
CA GLN A 202 -18.78 -0.06 11.44
C GLN A 202 -20.18 -0.44 11.89
N ASN A 203 -20.95 -1.11 11.03
CA ASN A 203 -22.29 -1.56 11.40
C ASN A 203 -22.34 -3.09 11.54
N HIS A 204 -22.70 -3.57 12.73
CA HIS A 204 -22.78 -5.00 13.04
C HIS A 204 -24.04 -5.67 12.46
N GLY A 205 -25.06 -4.88 12.11
CA GLY A 205 -26.35 -5.40 11.67
C GLY A 205 -26.45 -5.78 10.19
N LYS A 206 -25.34 -5.81 9.42
CA LYS A 206 -25.29 -5.93 7.95
C LYS A 206 -26.06 -4.86 7.15
N ILE A 207 -26.93 -4.08 7.80
CA ILE A 207 -27.67 -2.96 7.23
C ILE A 207 -26.80 -1.71 7.24
N ASN A 208 -26.45 -1.20 6.07
CA ASN A 208 -25.64 0.00 5.89
C ASN A 208 -26.46 1.16 5.30
N PRO A 209 -26.18 2.41 5.69
CA PRO A 209 -26.89 3.57 5.15
C PRO A 209 -26.58 3.78 3.66
N PRO A 210 -27.45 4.46 2.89
CA PRO A 210 -27.20 4.75 1.47
C PRO A 210 -25.86 5.45 1.20
N SER A 211 -25.35 6.27 2.13
CA SER A 211 -24.06 6.96 1.97
C SER A 211 -22.88 6.00 1.94
N TRP A 212 -22.99 4.87 2.64
CA TRP A 212 -21.99 3.80 2.61
C TRP A 212 -22.00 3.09 1.25
N HIS A 213 -23.19 2.79 0.72
CA HIS A 213 -23.33 2.15 -0.59
C HIS A 213 -22.81 3.06 -1.71
N LEU A 214 -23.18 4.34 -1.68
CA LEU A 214 -22.69 5.34 -2.63
C LEU A 214 -21.17 5.42 -2.59
N LEU A 215 -20.57 5.56 -1.41
CA LEU A 215 -19.12 5.63 -1.26
C LEU A 215 -18.41 4.43 -1.90
N HIS A 216 -18.91 3.21 -1.67
CA HIS A 216 -18.30 2.01 -2.24
C HIS A 216 -18.54 1.91 -3.75
N LEU A 217 -19.70 2.37 -4.23
CA LEU A 217 -19.95 2.50 -5.67
C LEU A 217 -18.95 3.46 -6.34
N HIS A 218 -18.62 4.60 -5.71
CA HIS A 218 -17.56 5.48 -6.23
C HIS A 218 -16.24 4.72 -6.40
N LEU A 219 -15.84 3.89 -5.42
CA LEU A 219 -14.63 3.06 -5.52
C LEU A 219 -14.72 2.06 -6.69
N ASP A 220 -15.87 1.39 -6.83
CA ASP A 220 -16.13 0.43 -7.91
C ASP A 220 -16.02 1.10 -9.29
N ILE A 221 -16.54 2.31 -9.42
CA ILE A 221 -16.47 3.10 -10.66
C ILE A 221 -15.03 3.54 -10.95
N HIS A 222 -14.33 4.13 -9.99
CA HIS A 222 -12.94 4.56 -10.18
C HIS A 222 -12.03 3.41 -10.62
N TRP A 223 -12.16 2.24 -9.98
CA TRP A 223 -11.42 1.04 -10.37
C TRP A 223 -11.84 0.54 -11.76
N SER A 224 -13.15 0.43 -12.01
CA SER A 224 -13.66 -0.11 -13.28
C SER A 224 -13.27 0.75 -14.47
N ILE A 225 -13.19 2.08 -14.32
CA ILE A 225 -12.68 2.96 -15.39
C ILE A 225 -11.23 2.61 -15.76
N LEU A 226 -10.34 2.43 -14.77
CA LEU A 226 -8.95 2.02 -15.02
C LEU A 226 -8.88 0.64 -15.68
N GLU A 227 -9.71 -0.30 -15.23
CA GLU A 227 -9.78 -1.65 -15.78
C GLU A 227 -10.28 -1.66 -17.24
N ILE A 228 -11.36 -0.94 -17.52
CA ILE A 228 -11.95 -0.81 -18.86
C ILE A 228 -10.96 -0.14 -19.81
N LEU A 229 -10.34 0.97 -19.42
CA LEU A 229 -9.32 1.65 -20.23
C LEU A 229 -8.08 0.78 -20.46
N HIS A 230 -7.66 0.01 -19.46
CA HIS A 230 -6.58 -0.96 -19.62
C HIS A 230 -6.94 -2.04 -20.65
N MET A 231 -8.13 -2.63 -20.56
CA MET A 231 -8.60 -3.65 -21.49
C MET A 231 -8.76 -3.09 -22.91
N LEU A 232 -9.30 -1.89 -23.05
CA LEU A 232 -9.43 -1.19 -24.33
C LEU A 232 -8.07 -0.97 -24.97
N GLY A 233 -7.10 -0.42 -24.24
CA GLY A 233 -5.75 -0.20 -24.76
C GLY A 233 -5.01 -1.49 -25.12
N LEU A 234 -5.31 -2.61 -24.44
CA LEU A 234 -4.79 -3.93 -24.82
C LEU A 234 -5.43 -4.47 -26.10
N LYS A 235 -6.74 -4.30 -26.26
CA LYS A 235 -7.49 -4.73 -27.45
C LYS A 235 -7.11 -3.91 -28.68
N MET A 236 -6.91 -2.62 -28.51
CA MET A 236 -6.58 -1.67 -29.57
C MET A 236 -5.07 -1.51 -29.76
N GLN A 237 -4.25 -2.45 -29.28
CA GLN A 237 -2.79 -2.32 -29.31
C GLN A 237 -2.27 -2.04 -30.72
N GLY A 238 -1.62 -0.88 -30.92
CA GLY A 238 -1.15 -0.41 -32.22
C GLY A 238 -2.05 0.64 -32.89
N GLN A 239 -3.22 0.93 -32.32
CA GLN A 239 -4.14 1.98 -32.74
C GLN A 239 -4.39 2.95 -31.58
N VAL A 240 -4.39 4.25 -31.87
CA VAL A 240 -4.72 5.27 -30.86
C VAL A 240 -6.21 5.53 -30.94
N VAL A 241 -6.92 5.33 -29.83
CA VAL A 241 -8.36 5.62 -29.75
C VAL A 241 -8.53 7.08 -29.35
N TYR A 242 -9.23 7.86 -30.19
CA TYR A 242 -9.53 9.27 -29.94
C TYR A 242 -11.01 9.47 -29.58
N ALA A 243 -11.28 10.38 -28.66
CA ALA A 243 -12.63 10.86 -28.36
C ALA A 243 -13.05 11.91 -29.40
N HIS A 244 -13.53 11.47 -30.56
CA HIS A 244 -13.77 12.35 -31.72
C HIS A 244 -14.74 13.51 -31.44
N GLN A 245 -15.84 13.30 -30.73
CA GLN A 245 -16.77 14.36 -30.37
C GLN A 245 -16.13 15.36 -29.41
N PHE A 246 -15.35 14.89 -28.43
CA PHE A 246 -14.63 15.77 -27.52
C PHE A 246 -13.61 16.63 -28.26
N VAL A 247 -12.81 16.04 -29.15
CA VAL A 247 -11.84 16.74 -30.00
C VAL A 247 -12.54 17.78 -30.86
N ASN A 248 -13.67 17.42 -31.48
CA ASN A 248 -14.43 18.35 -32.32
C ASN A 248 -15.02 19.53 -31.53
N LEU A 249 -15.37 19.32 -30.26
CA LEU A 249 -15.98 20.35 -29.40
C LEU A 249 -14.95 21.25 -28.72
N THR A 250 -13.81 20.70 -28.29
CA THR A 250 -12.82 21.40 -27.45
C THR A 250 -11.55 21.78 -28.20
N GLY A 251 -11.25 21.10 -29.31
CA GLY A 251 -9.97 21.19 -30.01
C GLY A 251 -8.82 20.46 -29.31
N GLU A 252 -9.07 19.81 -28.17
CA GLU A 252 -8.06 19.10 -27.39
C GLU A 252 -8.06 17.60 -27.72
N ASN A 253 -6.87 17.01 -27.84
CA ASN A 253 -6.72 15.58 -28.08
C ASN A 253 -6.91 14.79 -26.78
N LEU A 254 -8.00 14.02 -26.71
CA LEU A 254 -8.22 13.04 -25.66
C LEU A 254 -8.12 11.62 -26.22
N THR A 255 -7.23 10.83 -25.63
CA THR A 255 -7.02 9.42 -25.96
C THR A 255 -7.33 8.51 -24.77
N ASP A 256 -7.45 7.22 -25.02
CA ASP A 256 -7.58 6.20 -23.97
C ASP A 256 -6.37 6.22 -23.00
N ALA A 257 -5.17 6.40 -23.55
CA ALA A 257 -3.95 6.53 -22.76
C ALA A 257 -3.97 7.81 -21.91
N SER A 258 -4.32 8.97 -22.47
CA SER A 258 -4.33 10.22 -21.70
C SER A 258 -5.40 10.21 -20.60
N LEU A 259 -6.60 9.67 -20.88
CA LEU A 259 -7.66 9.54 -19.88
C LEU A 259 -7.25 8.58 -18.76
N PHE A 260 -6.58 7.46 -19.09
CA PHE A 260 -6.06 6.53 -18.10
C PHE A 260 -5.06 7.24 -17.17
N GLU A 261 -4.11 7.97 -17.74
CA GLU A 261 -3.07 8.68 -16.98
C GLU A 261 -3.66 9.76 -16.06
N GLU A 262 -4.57 10.59 -16.57
CA GLU A 262 -5.21 11.66 -15.80
C GLU A 262 -6.05 11.12 -14.63
N HIS A 263 -6.86 10.09 -14.91
CA HIS A 263 -7.69 9.45 -13.90
C HIS A 263 -6.85 8.74 -12.84
N LEU A 264 -5.79 8.03 -13.24
CA LEU A 264 -4.85 7.39 -12.32
C LEU A 264 -4.15 8.42 -11.43
N CYS A 265 -3.61 9.50 -12.01
CA CYS A 265 -2.90 10.52 -11.24
C CYS A 265 -3.84 11.21 -10.24
N SER A 266 -5.07 11.50 -10.66
CA SER A 266 -6.13 12.04 -9.79
C SER A 266 -6.44 11.09 -8.63
N LEU A 267 -6.60 9.80 -8.91
CA LEU A 267 -6.89 8.78 -7.90
C LEU A 267 -5.73 8.60 -6.92
N LEU A 268 -4.48 8.54 -7.39
CA LEU A 268 -3.29 8.46 -6.52
C LEU A 268 -3.16 9.68 -5.61
N CYS A 269 -3.46 10.88 -6.13
CA CYS A 269 -3.54 12.10 -5.33
C CYS A 269 -4.60 11.99 -4.22
N ASP A 270 -5.80 11.50 -4.55
CA ASP A 270 -6.89 11.40 -3.60
C ASP A 270 -6.59 10.37 -2.50
N LEU A 271 -6.07 9.20 -2.87
CA LEU A 271 -5.66 8.16 -1.93
C LEU A 271 -4.53 8.65 -1.00
N THR A 272 -3.56 9.39 -1.55
CA THR A 272 -2.50 10.03 -0.77
C THR A 272 -3.06 11.10 0.17
N GLY A 273 -4.04 11.88 -0.29
CA GLY A 273 -4.74 12.88 0.53
C GLY A 273 -5.53 12.26 1.68
N LEU A 274 -6.25 11.16 1.44
CA LEU A 274 -6.93 10.40 2.49
C LEU A 274 -5.94 9.86 3.54
N ALA A 275 -4.80 9.32 3.09
CA ALA A 275 -3.74 8.88 3.98
C ALA A 275 -3.13 10.04 4.79
N MET A 276 -2.97 11.22 4.17
CA MET A 276 -2.48 12.42 4.84
C MET A 276 -3.45 12.92 5.91
N GLY A 277 -4.76 12.88 5.62
CA GLY A 277 -5.81 13.19 6.59
C GLY A 277 -5.74 12.27 7.82
N LYS A 278 -5.45 10.98 7.62
CA LYS A 278 -5.20 10.02 8.72
C LYS A 278 -3.93 10.35 9.48
N TYR A 279 -2.81 10.58 8.79
CA TYR A 279 -1.52 10.90 9.41
C TYR A 279 -1.58 12.13 10.32
N SER A 280 -2.40 13.12 9.98
CA SER A 280 -2.57 14.34 10.81
C SER A 280 -3.02 14.06 12.26
N LYS A 281 -3.59 12.87 12.52
CA LYS A 281 -4.05 12.41 13.83
C LYS A 281 -3.15 11.33 14.44
N VAL A 282 -2.13 10.86 13.72
CA VAL A 282 -1.23 9.79 14.15
C VAL A 282 -0.21 10.32 15.14
N ARG A 283 -0.09 9.64 16.27
CA ARG A 283 1.01 9.86 17.22
C ARG A 283 2.26 9.10 16.74
N PRO A 284 3.47 9.63 16.91
CA PRO A 284 4.70 8.93 16.52
C PRO A 284 4.82 7.50 17.09
N THR A 285 4.33 7.29 18.32
CA THR A 285 4.35 5.97 18.97
C THR A 285 3.40 4.93 18.37
N GLU A 286 2.43 5.36 17.58
CA GLU A 286 1.39 4.53 16.95
C GLU A 286 1.60 4.46 15.43
N ALA A 287 2.64 5.13 14.91
CA ALA A 287 2.78 5.37 13.49
C ALA A 287 2.96 4.08 12.66
N LEU A 288 3.57 3.03 13.22
CA LEU A 288 3.68 1.73 12.53
C LEU A 288 2.47 0.81 12.72
N THR A 289 1.55 1.16 13.62
CA THR A 289 0.37 0.34 13.94
C THR A 289 -0.90 0.86 13.30
N ILE A 290 -1.00 2.19 13.11
CA ILE A 290 -2.17 2.81 12.49
C ILE A 290 -2.09 2.63 10.98
N GLN A 291 -3.11 1.97 10.43
CA GLN A 291 -3.24 1.77 8.99
C GLN A 291 -3.47 3.10 8.25
N HIS A 292 -2.89 3.20 7.06
CA HIS A 292 -2.99 4.40 6.22
C HIS A 292 -4.31 4.54 5.46
N TYR A 293 -5.07 3.45 5.36
CA TYR A 293 -6.38 3.41 4.70
C TYR A 293 -7.52 3.50 5.72
N PRO A 294 -8.66 4.10 5.35
CA PRO A 294 -9.78 4.25 6.26
C PRO A 294 -10.69 3.01 6.33
N CYS A 295 -10.72 2.16 5.30
CA CYS A 295 -11.41 0.87 5.28
C CYS A 295 -10.66 -0.17 4.42
N SER A 296 -11.03 -1.45 4.51
CA SER A 296 -10.42 -2.55 3.75
C SER A 296 -10.57 -2.40 2.23
N CYS A 297 -11.60 -1.72 1.74
CA CYS A 297 -11.79 -1.45 0.32
C CYS A 297 -10.71 -0.53 -0.24
N ILE A 298 -10.29 0.48 0.53
CA ILE A 298 -9.17 1.35 0.14
C ILE A 298 -7.84 0.59 0.17
N LYS A 299 -7.65 -0.32 1.15
CA LYS A 299 -6.51 -1.25 1.17
C LYS A 299 -6.46 -2.07 -0.12
N GLU A 300 -7.59 -2.67 -0.50
CA GLU A 300 -7.70 -3.46 -1.71
C GLU A 300 -7.45 -2.62 -2.97
N LEU A 301 -8.02 -1.41 -3.07
CA LEU A 301 -7.79 -0.49 -4.19
C LEU A 301 -6.31 -0.14 -4.37
N TRP A 302 -5.57 0.11 -3.28
CA TRP A 302 -4.11 0.30 -3.36
C TRP A 302 -3.41 -0.92 -3.97
N ILE A 303 -3.77 -2.13 -3.53
CA ILE A 303 -3.17 -3.37 -4.04
C ILE A 303 -3.49 -3.57 -5.53
N LEU A 304 -4.75 -3.32 -5.92
CA LEU A 304 -5.19 -3.40 -7.31
C LEU A 304 -4.38 -2.45 -8.22
N ILE A 305 -4.21 -1.19 -7.80
CA ILE A 305 -3.42 -0.19 -8.56
C ILE A 305 -1.95 -0.59 -8.64
N ILE A 306 -1.34 -1.01 -7.53
CA ILE A 306 0.06 -1.47 -7.51
C ILE A 306 0.28 -2.54 -8.58
N HIS A 307 -0.54 -3.60 -8.57
CA HIS A 307 -0.36 -4.72 -9.52
C HIS A 307 -0.72 -4.36 -10.96
N LEU A 308 -1.74 -3.52 -11.17
CA LEU A 308 -2.10 -3.05 -12.50
C LEU A 308 -0.94 -2.29 -13.15
N LEU A 309 -0.33 -1.34 -12.43
CA LEU A 309 0.76 -0.53 -12.96
C LEU A 309 2.05 -1.32 -13.16
N GLU A 310 2.37 -2.24 -12.26
CA GLU A 310 3.53 -3.12 -12.48
C GLU A 310 3.35 -4.02 -13.70
N ASN A 311 2.13 -4.50 -13.95
CA ASN A 311 1.83 -5.27 -15.15
C ASN A 311 1.91 -4.40 -16.41
N ARG A 312 1.34 -3.19 -16.38
CA ARG A 312 1.41 -2.23 -17.50
C ARG A 312 2.85 -1.83 -17.79
N SER A 313 3.67 -1.57 -16.78
CA SER A 313 5.09 -1.25 -16.98
C SER A 313 5.85 -2.39 -17.66
N LYS A 314 5.55 -3.65 -17.31
CA LYS A 314 6.16 -4.83 -17.93
C LYS A 314 5.68 -5.10 -19.36
N VAL A 315 4.37 -4.94 -19.61
CA VAL A 315 3.72 -5.38 -20.86
C VAL A 315 3.60 -4.25 -21.90
N LEU A 316 3.35 -3.02 -21.45
CA LEU A 316 3.12 -1.85 -22.28
C LEU A 316 4.28 -0.83 -22.20
N HIS A 317 5.35 -1.14 -21.45
CA HIS A 317 6.50 -0.26 -21.26
C HIS A 317 6.16 1.14 -20.73
N THR A 318 5.09 1.24 -19.94
CA THR A 318 4.70 2.48 -19.25
C THR A 318 5.50 2.66 -17.95
N GLN A 319 5.27 3.79 -17.27
CA GLN A 319 5.82 4.02 -15.95
C GLN A 319 5.35 2.95 -14.93
N SER A 320 6.25 2.59 -14.00
CA SER A 320 5.94 1.68 -12.88
C SER A 320 5.17 2.39 -11.77
N PHE A 321 4.59 1.63 -10.83
CA PHE A 321 3.86 2.21 -9.71
C PHE A 321 4.71 3.22 -8.92
N TRP A 322 5.96 2.84 -8.62
CA TRP A 322 6.86 3.72 -7.88
C TRP A 322 7.32 4.95 -8.67
N SER A 323 7.29 4.93 -10.00
CA SER A 323 7.55 6.12 -10.82
C SER A 323 6.48 7.21 -10.57
N TYR A 324 5.20 6.83 -10.58
CA TYR A 324 4.10 7.75 -10.24
C TYR A 324 4.22 8.25 -8.81
N MET A 325 4.39 7.33 -7.86
CA MET A 325 4.51 7.70 -6.44
C MET A 325 5.71 8.59 -6.16
N ASN A 326 6.85 8.36 -6.83
CA ASN A 326 8.03 9.22 -6.72
C ASN A 326 7.74 10.62 -7.22
N SER A 327 7.09 10.72 -8.39
CA SER A 327 6.71 12.01 -8.99
C SER A 327 5.70 12.78 -8.13
N LEU A 328 4.86 12.05 -7.36
CA LEU A 328 3.91 12.61 -6.41
C LEU A 328 4.56 13.05 -5.08
N LEU A 329 5.43 12.23 -4.51
CA LEU A 329 5.95 12.40 -3.14
C LEU A 329 7.21 13.28 -3.07
N ARG A 330 8.07 13.29 -4.10
CA ARG A 330 9.28 14.12 -4.12
C ARG A 330 9.00 15.62 -3.97
N PRO A 331 8.04 16.21 -4.72
CA PRO A 331 7.70 17.62 -4.57
C PRO A 331 7.23 17.96 -3.15
N LEU A 332 6.44 17.07 -2.54
CA LEU A 332 5.90 17.23 -1.19
C LEU A 332 7.02 17.37 -0.14
N VAL A 333 8.07 16.54 -0.23
CA VAL A 333 9.22 16.60 0.69
C VAL A 333 10.14 17.79 0.37
N CYS A 334 10.27 18.16 -0.90
CA CYS A 334 11.12 19.28 -1.32
C CYS A 334 10.46 20.66 -1.14
N GLY A 335 9.18 20.72 -0.76
CA GLY A 335 8.40 21.96 -0.72
C GLY A 335 8.21 22.60 -2.09
N LYS A 336 8.28 21.80 -3.16
CA LYS A 336 8.08 22.25 -4.54
C LYS A 336 6.62 22.07 -4.94
N PRO A 337 6.09 22.90 -5.85
CA PRO A 337 4.75 22.67 -6.40
C PRO A 337 4.69 21.27 -7.02
N ALA A 338 3.54 20.60 -6.82
CA ALA A 338 3.29 19.33 -7.49
C ALA A 338 3.25 19.56 -9.02
N PRO A 339 3.71 18.59 -9.82
CA PRO A 339 3.51 18.59 -11.26
C PRO A 339 2.03 18.83 -11.61
N GLU A 340 1.76 19.45 -12.75
CA GLU A 340 0.39 19.78 -13.19
C GLU A 340 -0.54 18.55 -13.22
N GLN A 341 -0.01 17.38 -13.62
CA GLN A 341 -0.70 16.08 -13.60
C GLN A 341 -1.19 15.64 -12.21
N PHE A 342 -0.63 16.19 -11.13
CA PHE A 342 -1.01 15.92 -9.74
C PHE A 342 -1.68 17.13 -9.08
N SER A 343 -2.32 17.98 -9.88
CA SER A 343 -3.06 19.14 -9.39
C SER A 343 -4.08 18.74 -8.31
N GLY A 344 -4.14 19.57 -7.26
CA GLY A 344 -5.04 19.37 -6.12
C GLY A 344 -4.53 18.44 -5.02
N MET A 345 -3.23 18.14 -4.95
CA MET A 345 -2.62 17.58 -3.74
C MET A 345 -2.85 18.48 -2.52
N PRO A 346 -3.15 17.94 -1.32
CA PRO A 346 -3.33 18.76 -0.13
C PRO A 346 -2.07 19.57 0.18
N THR A 347 -2.22 20.89 0.29
CA THR A 347 -1.12 21.84 0.53
C THR A 347 -0.68 21.90 1.99
N HIS A 348 -1.46 21.32 2.91
CA HIS A 348 -1.25 21.42 4.36
C HIS A 348 -0.85 20.08 4.97
N CYS A 349 0.43 19.70 4.82
CA CYS A 349 1.04 18.63 5.61
C CYS A 349 1.92 19.23 6.71
N LYS A 350 1.59 18.98 7.99
CA LYS A 350 2.37 19.50 9.14
C LYS A 350 3.79 18.96 9.19
N ASP A 351 3.98 17.72 8.72
CA ASP A 351 5.27 17.03 8.70
C ASP A 351 5.38 16.22 7.39
N PRO A 352 5.74 16.88 6.27
CA PRO A 352 5.82 16.25 4.96
C PRO A 352 6.81 15.08 4.90
N LEU A 353 7.93 15.21 5.61
CA LEU A 353 8.99 14.20 5.63
C LEU A 353 8.54 12.95 6.41
N GLY A 354 8.02 13.11 7.62
CA GLY A 354 7.52 11.98 8.40
C GLY A 354 6.29 11.33 7.76
N PHE A 355 5.39 12.11 7.14
CA PHE A 355 4.29 11.56 6.35
C PHE A 355 4.78 10.70 5.19
N THR A 356 5.79 11.17 4.45
CA THR A 356 6.32 10.43 3.30
C THR A 356 6.99 9.12 3.74
N TRP A 357 7.78 9.14 4.81
CA TRP A 357 8.32 7.93 5.43
C TRP A 357 7.24 6.94 5.85
N TRP A 358 6.19 7.45 6.51
CA TRP A 358 5.06 6.66 6.97
C TRP A 358 4.33 6.01 5.80
N LEU A 359 3.94 6.80 4.80
CA LEU A 359 3.17 6.32 3.65
C LEU A 359 3.96 5.28 2.84
N VAL A 360 5.21 5.56 2.50
CA VAL A 360 6.05 4.63 1.71
C VAL A 360 6.21 3.29 2.44
N THR A 361 6.42 3.32 3.75
CA THR A 361 6.52 2.08 4.55
C THR A 361 5.21 1.29 4.53
N HIS A 362 4.07 1.97 4.63
CA HIS A 362 2.78 1.28 4.63
C HIS A 362 2.39 0.75 3.26
N ILE A 363 2.72 1.46 2.18
CA ILE A 363 2.55 0.96 0.81
C ILE A 363 3.50 -0.22 0.57
N ALA A 364 4.73 -0.18 1.07
CA ALA A 364 5.66 -1.31 1.01
C ALA A 364 5.12 -2.57 1.71
N ILE A 365 4.36 -2.42 2.80
CA ILE A 365 3.65 -3.52 3.46
C ILE A 365 2.58 -4.10 2.52
N LEU A 366 1.84 -3.27 1.78
CA LEU A 366 0.84 -3.72 0.80
C LEU A 366 1.49 -4.39 -0.44
N GLY A 367 2.71 -4.00 -0.80
CA GLY A 367 3.46 -4.63 -1.89
C GLY A 367 3.79 -6.11 -1.67
N LYS A 368 3.54 -6.68 -0.47
CA LYS A 368 3.70 -8.11 -0.17
C LYS A 368 2.57 -8.98 -0.69
N TYR A 369 1.39 -8.42 -0.92
CA TYR A 369 0.25 -9.19 -1.43
C TYR A 369 0.48 -9.46 -2.91
N ASN A 370 0.24 -10.69 -3.35
CA ASN A 370 0.27 -11.07 -4.75
C ASN A 370 -1.10 -10.83 -5.43
N ARG A 371 -1.17 -11.19 -6.71
CA ARG A 371 -2.36 -11.05 -7.55
C ARG A 371 -3.60 -11.84 -7.07
N SER A 372 -3.40 -12.80 -6.16
CA SER A 372 -4.46 -13.60 -5.53
C SER A 372 -4.67 -13.26 -4.05
N GLY A 373 -4.05 -12.20 -3.53
CA GLY A 373 -4.20 -11.78 -2.15
C GLY A 373 -3.38 -12.57 -1.13
N ALA A 374 -2.51 -13.47 -1.57
CA ALA A 374 -1.58 -14.20 -0.70
C ALA A 374 -0.25 -13.44 -0.55
N ILE A 375 0.45 -13.65 0.56
CA ILE A 375 1.76 -13.01 0.80
C ILE A 375 2.83 -13.71 -0.05
N GLN A 376 3.57 -12.96 -0.88
CA GLN A 376 4.64 -13.47 -1.74
C GLN A 376 6.02 -12.90 -1.36
N ALA A 377 7.08 -13.59 -1.80
CA ALA A 377 8.47 -13.20 -1.62
C ALA A 377 8.95 -12.09 -2.58
N GLU A 378 8.43 -12.04 -3.81
CA GLU A 378 8.75 -10.99 -4.79
C GLU A 378 8.21 -9.64 -4.32
N ARG A 379 9.09 -8.63 -4.33
CA ARG A 379 8.82 -7.31 -3.76
C ARG A 379 8.99 -6.24 -4.82
N ILE A 380 8.06 -5.30 -4.84
CA ILE A 380 8.17 -4.10 -5.66
C ILE A 380 8.89 -3.06 -4.80
N GLU A 381 10.19 -2.94 -4.98
CA GLU A 381 11.06 -2.10 -4.13
C GLU A 381 11.25 -0.69 -4.69
N ASN A 382 11.57 0.27 -3.82
CA ASN A 382 11.89 1.65 -4.21
C ASN A 382 12.98 2.26 -3.32
N TRP A 383 14.17 1.66 -3.36
CA TRP A 383 15.32 2.15 -2.62
C TRP A 383 15.72 3.57 -3.01
N THR A 384 15.46 3.99 -4.25
CA THR A 384 15.80 5.34 -4.73
C THR A 384 15.17 6.45 -3.88
N LEU A 385 13.88 6.34 -3.57
CA LEU A 385 13.19 7.31 -2.71
C LEU A 385 13.68 7.22 -1.26
N ILE A 386 13.84 6.01 -0.73
CA ILE A 386 14.31 5.80 0.65
C ILE A 386 15.70 6.41 0.86
N GLU A 387 16.61 6.24 -0.08
CA GLU A 387 17.96 6.83 -0.03
C GLU A 387 17.92 8.36 -0.05
N GLU A 388 16.99 8.96 -0.79
CA GLU A 388 16.77 10.41 -0.77
C GLU A 388 16.19 10.89 0.55
N LEU A 389 15.17 10.20 1.08
CA LEU A 389 14.60 10.51 2.40
C LEU A 389 15.65 10.37 3.51
N LEU A 390 16.55 9.40 3.42
CA LEU A 390 17.69 9.24 4.32
C LEU A 390 18.67 10.40 4.21
N LYS A 391 19.02 10.85 3.00
CA LYS A 391 19.89 12.01 2.79
C LYS A 391 19.30 13.28 3.42
N ILE A 392 17.98 13.47 3.33
CA ILE A 392 17.28 14.59 3.95
C ILE A 392 17.28 14.44 5.48
N THR A 393 16.94 13.25 5.99
CA THR A 393 16.92 12.95 7.43
C THR A 393 18.29 13.11 8.08
N CYS A 394 19.35 12.70 7.37
CA CYS A 394 20.73 12.72 7.84
C CYS A 394 21.47 14.03 7.50
N ASN A 395 20.78 15.03 6.94
CA ASN A 395 21.41 16.28 6.54
C ASN A 395 21.89 17.05 7.78
N PRO A 396 23.19 17.38 7.90
CA PRO A 396 23.71 18.13 9.05
C PRO A 396 23.07 19.52 9.24
N LYS A 397 22.49 20.09 8.17
CA LYS A 397 21.76 21.37 8.22
C LYS A 397 20.29 21.22 8.63
N GLY A 398 19.75 20.00 8.53
CA GLY A 398 18.40 19.69 8.96
C GLY A 398 18.40 19.55 10.48
N ASN A 399 17.96 20.57 11.20
CA ASN A 399 17.85 20.55 12.66
C ASN A 399 16.69 19.64 13.13
N LEU A 400 16.68 18.37 12.71
CA LEU A 400 15.69 17.39 13.13
C LEU A 400 15.96 16.96 14.55
N ALA A 401 14.89 16.89 15.36
CA ALA A 401 14.99 16.36 16.71
C ALA A 401 15.26 14.84 16.66
N GLU A 402 15.94 14.32 17.68
CA GLU A 402 16.21 12.88 17.84
C GLU A 402 14.93 12.03 17.72
N GLU A 403 13.80 12.56 18.19
CA GLU A 403 12.49 11.90 18.08
C GLU A 403 12.04 11.65 16.63
N GLN A 404 12.30 12.62 15.74
CA GLN A 404 11.98 12.53 14.31
C GLN A 404 12.96 11.59 13.60
N VAL A 405 14.27 11.73 13.87
CA VAL A 405 15.29 10.84 13.31
C VAL A 405 15.00 9.39 13.70
N ARG A 406 14.68 9.14 14.97
CA ARG A 406 14.29 7.81 15.45
C ARG A 406 13.09 7.24 14.71
N MET A 407 12.07 8.06 14.48
CA MET A 407 10.88 7.64 13.72
C MET A 407 11.25 7.23 12.29
N HIS A 408 12.03 8.07 11.58
CA HIS A 408 12.47 7.79 10.21
C HIS A 408 13.35 6.55 10.12
N VAL A 409 14.29 6.36 11.05
CA VAL A 409 15.16 5.18 11.09
C VAL A 409 14.35 3.93 11.44
N HIS A 410 13.27 4.04 12.22
CA HIS A 410 12.37 2.91 12.47
C HIS A 410 11.55 2.52 11.23
N PHE A 411 11.10 3.49 10.45
CA PHE A 411 10.53 3.24 9.12
C PHE A 411 11.55 2.58 8.19
N CYS A 412 12.79 3.09 8.15
CA CYS A 412 13.87 2.49 7.38
C CYS A 412 14.14 1.03 7.80
N LEU A 413 14.16 0.71 9.10
CA LEU A 413 14.27 -0.68 9.57
C LEU A 413 13.12 -1.55 9.05
N SER A 414 11.89 -1.04 9.14
CA SER A 414 10.72 -1.75 8.65
C SER A 414 10.86 -2.02 7.15
N VAL A 415 11.28 -1.01 6.37
CA VAL A 415 11.55 -1.15 4.94
C VAL A 415 12.68 -2.16 4.67
N CYS A 416 13.79 -2.15 5.40
CA CYS A 416 14.86 -3.17 5.26
C CYS A 416 14.41 -4.61 5.58
N MET A 417 13.33 -4.77 6.36
CA MET A 417 12.72 -6.08 6.61
C MET A 417 11.69 -6.46 5.54
N LEU A 418 11.14 -5.46 4.84
CA LEU A 418 10.18 -5.63 3.74
C LEU A 418 10.87 -5.83 2.40
N TRP A 419 11.93 -5.07 2.15
CA TRP A 419 12.78 -5.02 0.97
C TRP A 419 14.17 -5.44 1.42
N ASP A 420 14.89 -6.20 0.61
CA ASP A 420 16.22 -6.62 1.06
C ASP A 420 17.10 -5.38 1.32
N PRO A 421 17.88 -5.33 2.42
CA PRO A 421 18.52 -4.11 2.87
C PRO A 421 19.51 -3.52 1.86
N SER A 422 19.46 -2.20 1.67
CA SER A 422 20.40 -1.46 0.82
C SER A 422 21.71 -1.11 1.54
N THR A 423 22.85 -1.44 0.91
CA THR A 423 24.19 -1.04 1.38
C THR A 423 24.38 0.48 1.39
N VAL A 424 23.71 1.18 0.47
CA VAL A 424 23.74 2.64 0.35
C VAL A 424 22.96 3.27 1.50
N ALA A 425 21.80 2.71 1.85
CA ALA A 425 21.00 3.16 3.00
C ALA A 425 21.80 3.06 4.31
N VAL A 426 22.44 1.91 4.56
CA VAL A 426 23.28 1.72 5.75
C VAL A 426 24.49 2.64 5.75
N SER A 427 25.14 2.81 4.60
CA SER A 427 26.28 3.71 4.49
C SER A 427 25.90 5.16 4.81
N THR A 428 24.73 5.60 4.34
CA THR A 428 24.21 6.95 4.60
C THR A 428 23.95 7.16 6.09
N LEU A 429 23.31 6.19 6.75
CA LEU A 429 23.10 6.22 8.20
C LEU A 429 24.44 6.20 8.96
N TRP A 430 25.40 5.38 8.52
CA TRP A 430 26.72 5.31 9.15
C TRP A 430 27.50 6.62 9.04
N ASP A 431 27.46 7.30 7.89
CA ASP A 431 28.08 8.62 7.73
C ASP A 431 27.47 9.68 8.65
N TYR A 432 26.19 9.54 9.01
CA TYR A 432 25.53 10.38 10.00
C TYR A 432 25.97 10.03 11.43
N TYR A 433 25.86 8.77 11.85
CA TYR A 433 26.17 8.37 13.23
C TYR A 433 27.65 8.45 13.58
N SER A 434 28.57 8.16 12.64
CA SER A 434 30.02 8.28 12.86
C SER A 434 30.45 9.70 13.24
N LYS A 435 29.79 10.72 12.68
CA LYS A 435 30.01 12.12 13.06
C LYS A 435 29.42 12.43 14.44
N ASN A 436 28.25 11.88 14.72
CA ASN A 436 27.48 12.14 15.95
C ASN A 436 27.73 11.13 17.07
N LEU A 437 28.77 10.30 16.98
CA LEU A 437 28.95 9.15 17.87
C LEU A 437 29.06 9.53 19.36
N ASN A 438 29.58 10.72 19.66
CA ASN A 438 29.67 11.28 21.02
C ASN A 438 28.31 11.73 21.60
N GLY A 439 27.25 11.72 20.80
CA GLY A 439 25.91 12.11 21.19
C GLY A 439 25.26 11.09 22.14
N SER A 440 24.40 11.60 23.02
CA SER A 440 23.63 10.77 23.96
C SER A 440 22.38 10.16 23.32
N PHE A 441 21.92 10.69 22.18
CA PHE A 441 20.68 10.29 21.48
C PHE A 441 19.47 10.19 22.44
N THR A 442 19.39 11.12 23.39
CA THR A 442 18.38 11.12 24.45
C THR A 442 17.06 11.71 23.98
N VAL A 443 15.96 11.05 24.32
CA VAL A 443 14.61 11.57 24.11
C VAL A 443 14.01 11.94 25.47
N PRO A 444 13.65 13.21 25.72
CA PRO A 444 13.28 13.71 27.04
C PRO A 444 12.18 12.90 27.76
N TRP A 445 11.18 12.42 27.02
CA TRP A 445 10.05 11.67 27.58
C TRP A 445 10.31 10.17 27.79
N LEU A 446 11.41 9.62 27.24
CA LEU A 446 11.78 8.21 27.45
C LEU A 446 12.37 7.98 28.85
N GLY A 447 12.68 9.05 29.59
CA GLY A 447 13.25 8.99 30.93
C GLY A 447 14.53 8.15 30.97
N VAL A 448 14.66 7.32 32.02
CA VAL A 448 15.83 6.47 32.25
C VAL A 448 15.98 5.38 31.18
N ALA A 449 14.90 4.96 30.54
CA ALA A 449 14.94 3.97 29.44
C ALA A 449 15.62 4.54 28.17
N GLY A 450 15.65 5.86 28.00
CA GLY A 450 16.37 6.54 26.91
C GLY A 450 17.87 6.71 27.14
N LEU A 451 18.35 6.42 28.35
CA LEU A 451 19.77 6.44 28.69
C LEU A 451 20.39 5.08 28.33
N GLY A 452 20.52 4.80 27.03
CA GLY A 452 21.21 3.61 26.50
C GLY A 452 22.66 3.44 26.99
N THR A 453 23.19 4.46 27.69
CA THR A 453 24.47 4.54 28.38
C THR A 453 24.56 3.75 29.71
N LEU A 454 23.49 3.07 30.15
CA LEU A 454 23.43 2.45 31.48
C LEU A 454 23.89 0.98 31.58
N CYS A 455 24.47 0.37 30.55
CA CYS A 455 24.97 -1.01 30.67
C CYS A 455 26.16 -1.06 31.64
N LYS A 456 25.88 -1.31 32.92
CA LYS A 456 26.89 -1.29 33.98
C LYS A 456 27.84 -2.49 33.93
N SER A 457 27.44 -3.60 33.31
CA SER A 457 28.20 -4.85 33.23
C SER A 457 28.52 -5.27 31.78
N PRO A 458 29.57 -6.09 31.57
CA PRO A 458 29.87 -6.71 30.27
C PRO A 458 28.70 -7.56 29.74
N LEU A 459 28.03 -8.32 30.62
CA LEU A 459 26.87 -9.12 30.24
C LEU A 459 25.71 -8.27 29.74
N ALA A 460 25.41 -7.14 30.40
CA ALA A 460 24.36 -6.23 29.95
C ALA A 460 24.67 -5.63 28.56
N LEU A 461 25.94 -5.31 28.29
CA LEU A 461 26.37 -4.84 26.98
C LEU A 461 26.25 -5.95 25.92
N LEU A 462 26.56 -7.20 26.27
CA LEU A 462 26.35 -8.35 25.38
C LEU A 462 24.87 -8.57 25.06
N ASP A 463 23.99 -8.52 26.07
CA ASP A 463 22.55 -8.69 25.89
C ASP A 463 21.93 -7.57 25.06
N GLN A 464 22.41 -6.34 25.23
CA GLN A 464 22.03 -5.21 24.38
C GLN A 464 22.43 -5.47 22.91
N ALA A 465 23.66 -5.93 22.67
CA ALA A 465 24.11 -6.28 21.31
C ALA A 465 23.32 -7.45 20.71
N ARG A 466 22.96 -8.46 21.52
CA ARG A 466 22.05 -9.55 21.12
C ARG A 466 20.69 -9.02 20.69
N SER A 467 20.10 -8.09 21.46
CA SER A 467 18.81 -7.47 21.12
C SER A 467 18.83 -6.68 19.79
N CYS A 468 20.01 -6.19 19.38
CA CYS A 468 20.20 -5.52 18.09
C CYS A 468 20.42 -6.51 16.95
N SER A 469 20.97 -7.69 17.23
CA SER A 469 21.42 -8.68 16.25
C SER A 469 20.29 -9.50 15.62
N SER A 470 19.13 -9.56 16.27
CA SER A 470 17.97 -10.35 15.83
C SER A 470 16.72 -9.49 15.89
N PRO A 471 16.45 -8.65 14.86
CA PRO A 471 15.28 -7.79 14.86
C PRO A 471 14.00 -8.60 14.93
N SER A 472 13.08 -8.19 15.81
CA SER A 472 11.78 -8.87 15.97
C SER A 472 10.97 -8.79 14.67
N PRO A 473 10.20 -9.83 14.29
CA PRO A 473 9.42 -9.83 13.06
C PRO A 473 8.51 -8.60 12.93
N LEU A 474 8.26 -8.18 11.68
CA LEU A 474 7.32 -7.10 11.37
C LEU A 474 5.96 -7.38 12.03
N HIS A 475 5.31 -6.32 12.53
CA HIS A 475 4.05 -6.35 13.29
C HIS A 475 4.08 -7.06 14.65
N SER A 476 5.20 -7.63 15.07
CA SER A 476 5.32 -8.16 16.44
C SER A 476 5.24 -7.03 17.48
N PRO A 477 4.79 -7.32 18.71
CA PRO A 477 4.84 -6.36 19.81
C PRO A 477 6.26 -5.80 20.03
N GLY A 478 7.30 -6.65 19.88
CA GLY A 478 8.70 -6.23 19.99
C GLY A 478 9.11 -5.18 18.94
N HIS A 479 8.69 -5.35 17.68
CA HIS A 479 8.98 -4.37 16.62
C HIS A 479 8.24 -3.05 16.85
N THR A 480 6.93 -3.12 17.10
CA THR A 480 6.10 -1.92 17.30
C THR A 480 6.53 -1.12 18.55
N GLN A 481 6.94 -1.79 19.62
CA GLN A 481 7.41 -1.15 20.86
C GLN A 481 8.82 -0.59 20.77
N LEU A 482 9.60 -0.89 19.73
CA LEU A 482 10.99 -0.44 19.58
C LEU A 482 11.10 1.10 19.65
N TYR A 483 10.10 1.81 19.13
CA TYR A 483 10.06 3.28 19.22
C TYR A 483 10.00 3.80 20.68
N ARG A 484 9.43 3.01 21.59
CA ARG A 484 9.29 3.33 23.03
C ARG A 484 10.48 2.87 23.88
N THR A 485 11.38 2.06 23.33
CA THR A 485 12.46 1.41 24.10
C THR A 485 13.86 1.67 23.57
N ALA A 486 14.01 2.14 22.33
CA ALA A 486 15.30 2.39 21.70
C ALA A 486 15.44 3.84 21.23
N ASN A 487 16.69 4.32 21.15
CA ASN A 487 17.03 5.55 20.43
C ASN A 487 17.40 5.27 18.97
N SER A 488 17.57 6.32 18.17
CA SER A 488 17.83 6.21 16.73
C SER A 488 19.08 5.36 16.42
N PHE A 489 20.16 5.51 17.19
CA PHE A 489 21.39 4.73 17.04
C PHE A 489 21.17 3.23 17.26
N HIS A 490 20.40 2.84 18.27
CA HIS A 490 20.07 1.43 18.54
C HIS A 490 19.22 0.81 17.42
N ILE A 491 18.32 1.59 16.83
CA ILE A 491 17.53 1.14 15.67
C ILE A 491 18.46 1.00 14.45
N PHE A 492 19.38 1.93 14.23
CA PHE A 492 20.41 1.80 13.20
C PHE A 492 21.26 0.54 13.37
N LEU A 493 21.67 0.17 14.59
CA LEU A 493 22.44 -1.06 14.80
C LEU A 493 21.66 -2.33 14.40
N ARG A 494 20.33 -2.32 14.50
CA ARG A 494 19.48 -3.41 13.98
C ARG A 494 19.47 -3.46 12.46
N ILE A 495 19.41 -2.30 11.81
CA ILE A 495 19.53 -2.21 10.35
C ILE A 495 20.90 -2.74 9.90
N LEU A 496 21.97 -2.28 10.57
CA LEU A 496 23.33 -2.72 10.31
C LEU A 496 23.48 -4.23 10.46
N ALA A 497 22.97 -4.79 11.57
CA ALA A 497 22.99 -6.22 11.82
C ALA A 497 22.27 -7.02 10.72
N LEU A 498 21.08 -6.56 10.34
CA LEU A 498 20.30 -7.18 9.26
C LEU A 498 21.09 -7.19 7.95
N CYS A 499 21.78 -6.11 7.60
CA CYS A 499 22.60 -6.04 6.38
C CYS A 499 23.83 -6.95 6.43
N LEU A 500 24.51 -7.01 7.58
CA LEU A 500 25.70 -7.84 7.75
C LEU A 500 25.38 -9.34 7.79
N SER A 501 24.15 -9.71 8.16
CA SER A 501 23.68 -11.11 8.17
C SER A 501 23.37 -11.68 6.78
N GLN A 502 23.38 -10.86 5.71
CA GLN A 502 23.06 -11.32 4.36
C GLN A 502 24.29 -11.89 3.64
N ASP A 503 24.24 -13.19 3.32
CA ASP A 503 25.31 -13.88 2.58
C ASP A 503 24.94 -14.16 1.11
N ARG A 504 24.59 -13.10 0.36
CA ARG A 504 24.11 -13.25 -1.03
C ARG A 504 25.18 -13.08 -2.11
N ALA A 505 26.36 -12.56 -1.77
CA ALA A 505 27.41 -12.21 -2.73
C ALA A 505 28.83 -12.50 -2.20
N GLY A 506 29.04 -13.67 -1.59
CA GLY A 506 30.34 -14.08 -1.05
C GLY A 506 30.91 -13.10 -0.02
N GLY A 507 30.03 -12.48 0.77
CA GLY A 507 30.39 -11.45 1.76
C GLY A 507 30.82 -10.08 1.20
N VAL A 508 30.70 -9.77 -0.10
CA VAL A 508 31.15 -8.47 -0.65
C VAL A 508 30.45 -7.26 0.00
N PRO A 509 29.11 -7.18 0.11
CA PRO A 509 28.41 -6.10 0.81
C PRO A 509 28.87 -5.95 2.27
N GLN A 510 29.03 -7.08 2.94
CA GLN A 510 29.44 -7.18 4.34
C GLN A 510 30.86 -6.61 4.54
N ARG A 511 31.81 -6.99 3.66
CA ARG A 511 33.19 -6.46 3.64
C ARG A 511 33.23 -4.95 3.35
N GLN A 512 32.42 -4.46 2.41
CA GLN A 512 32.34 -3.03 2.09
C GLN A 512 31.85 -2.21 3.29
N ILE A 513 30.78 -2.66 3.96
CA ILE A 513 30.25 -2.01 5.16
C ILE A 513 31.29 -2.04 6.28
N LYS A 514 31.91 -3.20 6.54
CA LYS A 514 32.98 -3.36 7.54
C LYS A 514 34.14 -2.39 7.30
N GLY A 515 34.65 -2.33 6.06
CA GLY A 515 35.74 -1.40 5.68
C GLY A 515 35.36 0.08 5.84
N ARG A 516 34.11 0.44 5.51
CA ARG A 516 33.58 1.80 5.75
C ARG A 516 33.44 2.14 7.23
N ILE A 517 33.14 1.17 8.09
CA ILE A 517 33.12 1.37 9.53
C ILE A 517 34.53 1.63 10.04
N TYR A 518 35.48 0.75 9.73
CA TYR A 518 36.85 0.86 10.24
C TYR A 518 37.56 2.14 9.81
N SER A 519 37.32 2.61 8.59
CA SER A 519 37.98 3.82 8.08
C SER A 519 37.58 5.12 8.80
N LYS A 520 36.47 5.15 9.55
CA LYS A 520 36.07 6.33 10.33
C LYS A 520 36.78 6.45 11.68
N PHE A 521 37.47 5.40 12.12
CA PHE A 521 38.18 5.38 13.40
C PHE A 521 39.68 5.59 13.18
N SER A 522 40.14 6.79 13.49
CA SER A 522 41.56 7.14 13.57
C SER A 522 42.00 7.25 15.03
N SER A 523 43.31 7.22 15.28
CA SER A 523 43.87 7.46 16.62
C SER A 523 43.33 8.77 17.23
N LYS A 524 43.30 9.86 16.45
CA LYS A 524 42.71 11.14 16.86
C LYS A 524 41.23 11.02 17.24
N LYS A 525 40.42 10.36 16.41
CA LYS A 525 38.98 10.18 16.68
C LYS A 525 38.74 9.37 17.96
N MET A 526 39.54 8.34 18.21
CA MET A 526 39.45 7.53 19.43
C MET A 526 39.79 8.35 20.69
N GLN A 527 40.80 9.21 20.61
CA GLN A 527 41.20 10.07 21.73
C GLN A 527 40.17 11.16 22.06
N GLU A 528 39.42 11.64 21.06
CA GLU A 528 38.37 12.66 21.22
C GLU A 528 37.00 12.09 21.64
N MET A 529 36.90 10.78 21.93
CA MET A 529 35.63 10.17 22.30
C MET A 529 35.20 10.52 23.72
N SER A 530 33.93 10.93 23.86
CA SER A 530 33.28 11.03 25.17
C SER A 530 33.03 9.62 25.75
N GLU A 531 32.67 9.52 27.04
CA GLU A 531 32.25 8.23 27.62
C GLU A 531 31.04 7.63 26.88
N ALA A 532 30.08 8.48 26.50
CA ALA A 532 28.93 8.07 25.68
C ALA A 532 29.39 7.59 24.29
N GLY A 533 30.31 8.31 23.67
CA GLY A 533 30.92 7.91 22.40
C GLY A 533 31.59 6.55 22.49
N LEU A 534 32.43 6.34 23.50
CA LEU A 534 33.12 5.08 23.71
C LEU A 534 32.14 3.92 23.93
N MET A 535 31.05 4.14 24.68
CA MET A 535 29.99 3.14 24.84
C MET A 535 29.29 2.82 23.50
N ASN A 536 28.99 3.83 22.67
CA ASN A 536 28.41 3.63 21.33
C ASN A 536 29.36 2.87 20.40
N PHE A 537 30.67 3.16 20.47
CA PHE A 537 31.71 2.42 19.76
C PHE A 537 31.75 0.96 20.16
N LEU A 538 31.75 0.67 21.47
CA LEU A 538 31.77 -0.70 21.98
C LEU A 538 30.55 -1.47 21.49
N LEU A 539 29.35 -0.90 21.64
CA LEU A 539 28.12 -1.54 21.20
C LEU A 539 28.12 -1.81 19.68
N LEU A 540 28.59 -0.86 18.87
CA LEU A 540 28.75 -1.02 17.43
C LEU A 540 29.67 -2.21 17.10
N PHE A 541 30.88 -2.24 17.64
CA PHE A 541 31.86 -3.28 17.33
C PHE A 541 31.40 -4.66 17.80
N ILE A 542 30.71 -4.75 18.94
CA ILE A 542 30.13 -6.00 19.44
C ILE A 542 29.00 -6.47 18.52
N VAL A 543 28.13 -5.57 18.04
CA VAL A 543 27.10 -5.93 17.05
C VAL A 543 27.72 -6.41 15.75
N VAL A 544 28.76 -5.72 15.24
CA VAL A 544 29.48 -6.15 14.04
C VAL A 544 30.10 -7.53 14.28
N ALA A 545 30.86 -7.71 15.36
CA ALA A 545 31.51 -8.98 15.73
C ALA A 545 30.55 -10.17 15.84
N ARG A 546 29.27 -9.93 16.11
CA ARG A 546 28.23 -10.98 16.15
C ARG A 546 27.72 -11.42 14.78
N GLN A 547 27.94 -10.61 13.74
CA GLN A 547 27.38 -10.82 12.39
C GLN A 547 28.45 -11.19 11.36
N VAL A 548 29.72 -10.93 11.67
CA VAL A 548 30.90 -11.22 10.84
C VAL A 548 31.92 -12.04 11.63
N GLU A 549 33.07 -12.32 11.02
CA GLU A 549 34.25 -12.95 11.63
C GLU A 549 34.67 -12.25 12.94
N LEU A 550 34.38 -12.91 14.08
CA LEU A 550 34.62 -12.40 15.43
C LEU A 550 36.10 -12.02 15.65
N GLU A 551 37.03 -12.86 15.20
CA GLU A 551 38.48 -12.66 15.40
C GLU A 551 38.98 -11.35 14.79
N ASP A 552 38.64 -11.09 13.53
CA ASP A 552 39.04 -9.87 12.83
C ASP A 552 38.47 -8.61 13.51
N VAL A 553 37.18 -8.64 13.84
CA VAL A 553 36.51 -7.48 14.47
C VAL A 553 37.03 -7.23 15.87
N ALA A 554 37.24 -8.29 16.66
CA ALA A 554 37.76 -8.18 18.01
C ALA A 554 39.21 -7.68 18.00
N GLY A 555 40.06 -8.21 17.11
CA GLY A 555 41.42 -7.74 16.91
C GLY A 555 41.46 -6.25 16.59
N ARG A 556 40.66 -5.81 15.62
CA ARG A 556 40.56 -4.39 15.25
C ARG A 556 40.00 -3.51 16.37
N ALA A 557 39.00 -3.99 17.12
CA ALA A 557 38.45 -3.27 18.26
C ALA A 557 39.51 -3.04 19.35
N CYS A 558 40.29 -4.08 19.67
CA CYS A 558 41.39 -4.00 20.65
C CYS A 558 42.50 -3.04 20.21
N GLU A 559 42.88 -3.07 18.93
CA GLU A 559 43.85 -2.11 18.37
C GLU A 559 43.37 -0.66 18.53
N LEU A 560 42.11 -0.39 18.18
CA LEU A 560 41.52 0.94 18.28
C LEU A 560 41.39 1.41 19.74
N LEU A 561 41.03 0.52 20.66
CA LEU A 561 41.02 0.82 22.10
C LEU A 561 42.43 1.13 22.63
N GLY A 562 43.48 0.57 22.03
CA GLY A 562 44.87 0.87 22.34
C GLY A 562 45.32 2.30 22.02
N PHE A 563 44.57 3.05 21.19
CA PHE A 563 44.87 4.46 20.90
C PHE A 563 44.43 5.43 22.01
N LEU A 564 43.66 4.96 23.00
CA LEU A 564 43.26 5.75 24.16
C LEU A 564 44.47 6.00 25.09
N PRO A 565 44.62 7.22 25.65
CA PRO A 565 45.79 7.56 26.47
C PRO A 565 45.85 6.73 27.77
N SER A 566 47.05 6.36 28.21
CA SER A 566 47.26 5.60 29.46
C SER A 566 46.68 6.30 30.71
N ASN A 567 46.60 7.63 30.68
CA ASN A 567 46.03 8.47 31.73
C ASN A 567 44.54 8.80 31.56
N CYS A 568 43.77 7.93 30.86
CA CYS A 568 42.33 8.08 30.72
C CYS A 568 41.59 8.27 32.06
N PRO A 569 40.49 9.06 32.08
CA PRO A 569 39.58 9.13 33.22
C PRO A 569 39.08 7.75 33.66
N PRO A 570 38.70 7.58 34.94
CA PRO A 570 38.20 6.30 35.46
C PRO A 570 36.99 5.73 34.67
N GLY A 571 36.10 6.58 34.16
CA GLY A 571 34.96 6.16 33.35
C GLY A 571 35.37 5.50 32.03
N HIS A 572 36.30 6.10 31.28
CA HIS A 572 36.88 5.49 30.08
C HIS A 572 37.58 4.17 30.37
N ARG A 573 38.40 4.09 31.43
CA ARG A 573 39.07 2.84 31.82
C ARG A 573 38.07 1.73 32.10
N THR A 574 36.97 2.05 32.78
CA THR A 574 35.89 1.10 33.07
C THR A 574 35.25 0.59 31.78
N LEU A 575 35.02 1.48 30.81
CA LEU A 575 34.45 1.10 29.51
C LEU A 575 35.40 0.22 28.68
N ILE A 576 36.70 0.51 28.68
CA ILE A 576 37.70 -0.33 27.99
C ILE A 576 37.63 -1.78 28.51
N TRP A 577 37.72 -1.95 29.84
CA TRP A 577 37.61 -3.27 30.47
C TRP A 577 36.27 -3.93 30.16
N ARG A 578 35.17 -3.17 30.20
CA ARG A 578 33.84 -3.69 29.87
C ARG A 578 33.79 -4.22 28.44
N GLY A 579 34.35 -3.48 27.48
CA GLY A 579 34.44 -3.87 26.08
C GLY A 579 35.24 -5.15 25.89
N GLN A 580 36.46 -5.19 26.42
CA GLN A 580 37.36 -6.34 26.32
C GLN A 580 36.76 -7.61 26.95
N LEU A 581 36.18 -7.51 28.15
CA LEU A 581 35.49 -8.62 28.79
C LEU A 581 34.28 -9.08 27.99
N THR A 582 33.55 -8.18 27.34
CA THR A 582 32.41 -8.54 26.50
C THR A 582 32.84 -9.29 25.24
N LEU A 583 33.97 -8.90 24.62
CA LEU A 583 34.55 -9.62 23.49
C LEU A 583 35.01 -11.03 23.91
N LEU A 584 35.63 -11.18 25.09
CA LEU A 584 35.98 -12.50 25.63
C LEU A 584 34.74 -13.39 25.86
N LEU A 585 33.66 -12.82 26.41
CA LEU A 585 32.38 -13.53 26.55
C LEU A 585 31.79 -13.95 25.19
N LEU A 586 31.97 -13.14 24.13
CA LEU A 586 31.56 -13.51 22.78
C LEU A 586 32.33 -14.73 22.26
N PHE A 587 33.65 -14.80 22.47
CA PHE A 587 34.45 -15.97 22.08
C PHE A 587 33.97 -17.25 22.77
N GLN A 588 33.71 -17.18 24.08
CA GLN A 588 33.22 -18.33 24.85
C GLN A 588 31.85 -18.84 24.38
N VAL A 589 30.99 -17.95 23.87
CA VAL A 589 29.67 -18.31 23.34
C VAL A 589 29.78 -18.80 21.90
N GLY A 590 30.68 -18.25 21.10
CA GLY A 590 30.93 -18.64 19.71
C GLY A 590 31.57 -20.03 19.58
N GLU A 591 32.40 -20.45 20.52
CA GLU A 591 32.98 -21.80 20.56
C GLU A 591 31.98 -22.92 20.96
N ARG A 592 30.77 -22.55 21.42
CA ARG A 592 29.74 -23.50 21.87
C ARG A 592 28.58 -23.71 20.88
N ALA A 593 28.57 -22.98 19.77
CA ALA A 593 27.62 -23.15 18.66
C ALA A 593 28.35 -23.79 17.47
#